data_AF-A0A6P2UFN9-F1
#
_entry.id   AF-A0A6P2UFN9-F1
#
_cell.length_a   1.000
_cell.length_b   1.000
_cell.length_c   1.000
_cell.angle_alpha   90.00
_cell.angle_beta   90.00
_cell.angle_gamma   90.00
#
_symmetry.space_group_name_H-M   'P 1'
#
loop_
_entity.id
_entity.type
_entity.pdbx_description
1 polymer ?
#
loop_
_entity_poly.entity_id
_entity_poly.type
_entity_poly.pdbx_seq_one_letter_code
_entity_poly.pdbx_strand_id
1 'polypeptide(L)'
;MRGTALPGKSNKAKHKGITMDLSSQRYEDIIHLLYDAVAEPSGWSGFFTSLGEAIDASAIHMLAIDKKHGSLSYSDGFNLPVDGELAYIQKYGSIDPRMALMRQRAPGEWIHCHELFDDDFVARDPFYQEFLIPVGRRYVSGCKVVDDENVCVIFSALRAVGEQPLGPQEVGFLDRLMPHLIRAVRMQLQNYTFSTKALVGHALVNKLRQPVMLLTTDGSVVLANEAATRLLASTSLVSLADGKLMLPAGYRDTFRAECERLEGLARGGDTPADEVSEYRSLPIAAPAAPGLAAETLYAFFTLLVPPRVSGAFGLRPLVMLLFYHPDSAPPVDSDLLGAAFNLTPAEVRACRLLGEGLSTKEIASRAGIQHDTVRKQLQAIYRKTATNRQSELMRLMLNLPLNAFD
;
A
#
# COMPACT_ATOMS: atom_id res chain seq x y z
N MET A 1 -25.65 -16.75 -25.33
CA MET A 1 -25.55 -16.39 -23.89
C MET A 1 -25.37 -14.88 -23.82
N ARG A 2 -26.27 -14.18 -23.13
CA ARG A 2 -26.40 -12.72 -23.16
C ARG A 2 -25.26 -12.07 -22.37
N GLY A 3 -24.46 -11.25 -23.05
CA GLY A 3 -23.44 -10.40 -22.43
C GLY A 3 -24.09 -9.26 -21.65
N THR A 4 -23.68 -9.11 -20.40
CA THR A 4 -24.05 -7.97 -19.55
C THR A 4 -23.29 -6.74 -20.04
N ALA A 5 -23.97 -5.87 -20.78
CA ALA A 5 -23.48 -4.55 -21.14
C ALA A 5 -23.28 -3.71 -19.86
N LEU A 6 -22.11 -3.05 -19.76
CA LEU A 6 -21.86 -2.03 -18.75
C LEU A 6 -22.91 -0.90 -18.93
N PRO A 7 -23.57 -0.43 -17.86
CA PRO A 7 -24.57 0.61 -18.00
C PRO A 7 -23.88 1.95 -18.32
N GLY A 8 -23.86 2.31 -19.60
CA GLY A 8 -23.48 3.63 -20.08
C GLY A 8 -24.49 4.69 -19.61
N LYS A 9 -24.33 5.18 -18.38
CA LYS A 9 -24.89 6.49 -18.02
C LYS A 9 -24.00 7.55 -18.67
N SER A 10 -24.37 7.90 -19.89
CA SER A 10 -23.96 9.14 -20.56
C SER A 10 -24.35 10.32 -19.66
N ASN A 11 -23.44 10.74 -18.78
CA ASN A 11 -23.56 12.01 -18.10
C ASN A 11 -23.21 13.09 -19.13
N LYS A 12 -24.18 13.45 -19.99
CA LYS A 12 -24.14 14.67 -20.80
C LYS A 12 -24.30 15.87 -19.85
N ALA A 13 -23.30 16.09 -19.01
CA ALA A 13 -23.06 17.41 -18.46
C ALA A 13 -22.62 18.27 -19.66
N LYS A 14 -23.57 19.04 -20.20
CA LYS A 14 -23.28 20.11 -21.15
C LYS A 14 -22.16 20.96 -20.56
N HIS A 15 -20.93 20.80 -21.07
CA HIS A 15 -19.82 21.72 -20.80
C HIS A 15 -20.25 23.09 -21.33
N LYS A 16 -20.72 23.94 -20.43
CA LYS A 16 -20.97 25.35 -20.72
C LYS A 16 -19.60 26.03 -20.89
N GLY A 17 -19.21 26.27 -22.14
CA GLY A 17 -18.35 27.39 -22.56
C GLY A 17 -17.04 27.60 -21.79
N ILE A 18 -16.24 26.56 -21.58
CA ILE A 18 -14.81 26.77 -21.25
C ILE A 18 -14.14 27.08 -22.58
N THR A 19 -13.65 28.31 -22.73
CA THR A 19 -12.94 28.73 -23.93
C THR A 19 -11.46 28.43 -23.70
N MET A 20 -10.84 27.71 -24.64
CA MET A 20 -9.40 27.45 -24.64
C MET A 20 -8.61 28.74 -24.38
N ASP A 21 -7.68 28.69 -23.43
CA ASP A 21 -6.84 29.82 -23.03
C ASP A 21 -5.38 29.37 -22.97
N LEU A 22 -4.63 29.69 -24.03
CA LEU A 22 -3.21 29.40 -24.16
C LEU A 22 -2.36 30.67 -23.98
N SER A 23 -2.89 31.68 -23.29
CA SER A 23 -2.19 32.94 -23.03
C SER A 23 -0.93 32.73 -22.19
N SER A 24 0.00 33.69 -22.27
CA SER A 24 1.23 33.64 -21.45
C SER A 24 0.91 33.72 -19.95
N GLN A 25 -0.13 34.46 -19.57
CA GLN A 25 -0.60 34.52 -18.18
C GLN A 25 -1.09 33.16 -17.70
N ARG A 26 -1.96 32.49 -18.48
CA ARG A 26 -2.47 31.16 -18.12
C ARG A 26 -1.35 30.12 -18.03
N TYR A 27 -0.35 30.22 -18.90
CA TYR A 27 0.85 29.40 -18.84
C TYR A 27 1.62 29.60 -17.52
N GLU A 28 1.88 30.85 -17.13
CA GLU A 28 2.57 31.17 -15.87
C GLU A 28 1.79 30.67 -14.64
N ASP A 29 0.47 30.86 -14.62
CA ASP A 29 -0.39 30.39 -13.52
C ASP A 29 -0.34 28.86 -13.38
N ILE A 30 -0.37 28.12 -14.50
CA ILE A 30 -0.25 26.66 -14.50
C ILE A 30 1.13 26.20 -13.98
N ILE A 31 2.19 26.93 -14.31
CA ILE A 31 3.54 26.64 -13.81
C ILE A 31 3.61 26.84 -12.30
N HIS A 32 3.00 27.91 -11.77
CA HIS A 32 2.93 28.14 -10.33
C HIS A 32 2.15 27.03 -9.63
N LEU A 33 0.96 26.67 -10.13
CA LEU A 33 0.17 25.54 -9.60
C LEU A 33 0.95 24.23 -9.60
N LEU A 34 1.73 23.97 -10.65
CA LEU A 34 2.58 22.78 -10.74
C LEU A 34 3.65 22.74 -9.65
N TYR A 35 4.33 23.86 -9.40
CA TYR A 35 5.39 23.90 -8.37
C TYR A 35 4.82 23.95 -6.96
N ASP A 36 3.69 24.61 -6.74
CA ASP A 36 2.95 24.56 -5.48
C ASP A 36 2.51 23.11 -5.17
N ALA A 37 2.10 22.36 -6.20
CA ALA A 37 1.74 20.95 -6.06
C ALA A 37 2.93 20.03 -5.66
N VAL A 38 4.18 20.45 -5.93
CA VAL A 38 5.37 19.76 -5.42
C VAL A 38 5.57 20.01 -3.93
N ALA A 39 5.22 21.20 -3.45
CA ALA A 39 5.31 21.55 -2.03
C ALA A 39 4.15 20.96 -1.21
N GLU A 40 2.94 21.00 -1.76
CA GLU A 40 1.72 20.49 -1.14
C GLU A 40 1.00 19.52 -2.10
N PRO A 41 1.01 18.20 -1.84
CA PRO A 41 0.54 17.22 -2.82
C PRO A 41 -0.98 17.32 -3.14
N SER A 42 -1.80 17.96 -2.31
CA SER A 42 -3.19 18.29 -2.67
C SER A 42 -3.33 19.31 -3.81
N GLY A 43 -2.25 20.02 -4.18
CA GLY A 43 -2.25 21.01 -5.26
C GLY A 43 -2.37 20.42 -6.67
N TRP A 44 -2.12 19.12 -6.85
CA TRP A 44 -2.13 18.48 -8.17
C TRP A 44 -3.50 18.47 -8.85
N SER A 45 -4.59 18.35 -8.09
CA SER A 45 -5.95 18.43 -8.64
C SER A 45 -6.21 19.80 -9.28
N GLY A 46 -5.74 20.88 -8.63
CA GLY A 46 -5.81 22.24 -9.16
C GLY A 46 -5.00 22.41 -10.45
N PHE A 47 -3.78 21.85 -10.48
CA PHE A 47 -2.95 21.81 -11.68
C PHE A 47 -3.64 21.08 -12.84
N PHE A 48 -4.13 19.85 -12.63
CA PHE A 48 -4.78 19.06 -13.68
C PHE A 48 -6.03 19.73 -14.22
N THR A 49 -6.85 20.30 -13.33
CA THR A 49 -8.05 21.04 -13.72
C THR A 49 -7.69 22.26 -14.56
N SER A 50 -6.77 23.09 -14.07
CA SER A 50 -6.35 24.31 -14.77
C SER A 50 -5.75 24.01 -16.15
N LEU A 51 -4.93 22.96 -16.24
CA LEU A 51 -4.36 22.51 -17.50
C LEU A 51 -5.41 21.95 -18.45
N GLY A 52 -6.30 21.07 -17.97
CA GLY A 52 -7.38 20.49 -18.77
C GLY A 52 -8.27 21.54 -19.40
N GLU A 53 -8.64 22.58 -18.64
CA GLU A 53 -9.40 23.72 -19.14
C GLU A 53 -8.62 24.56 -20.17
N ALA A 54 -7.32 24.80 -19.92
CA ALA A 54 -6.49 25.65 -20.78
C ALA A 54 -6.37 25.10 -22.21
N ILE A 55 -6.18 23.78 -22.33
CA ILE A 55 -6.06 23.09 -23.63
C ILE A 55 -7.38 22.46 -24.09
N ASP A 56 -8.49 22.73 -23.40
CA ASP A 56 -9.81 22.15 -23.66
C ASP A 56 -9.79 20.60 -23.76
N ALA A 57 -8.94 19.94 -22.97
CA ALA A 57 -8.88 18.48 -22.98
C ALA A 57 -10.12 17.89 -22.28
N SER A 58 -10.72 16.85 -22.87
CA SER A 58 -11.81 16.15 -22.20
C SER A 58 -11.34 15.39 -20.96
N ALA A 59 -10.07 15.02 -20.90
CA ALA A 59 -9.43 14.54 -19.69
C ALA A 59 -7.92 14.74 -19.74
N ILE A 60 -7.32 14.90 -18.56
CA ILE A 60 -5.88 14.77 -18.33
C ILE A 60 -5.67 13.52 -17.48
N HIS A 61 -4.64 12.75 -17.78
CA HIS A 61 -4.29 11.57 -17.00
C HIS A 61 -2.79 11.53 -16.78
N MET A 62 -2.36 11.39 -15.54
CA MET A 62 -0.99 11.04 -15.21
C MET A 62 -1.00 9.70 -14.50
N LEU A 63 -0.21 8.77 -15.04
CA LEU A 63 -0.05 7.43 -14.48
C LEU A 63 1.42 7.16 -14.18
N ALA A 64 1.70 6.38 -13.14
CA ALA A 64 3.02 5.83 -12.91
C ALA A 64 2.93 4.31 -12.79
N ILE A 65 3.95 3.63 -13.29
CA ILE A 65 4.09 2.18 -13.31
C ILE A 65 5.33 1.84 -12.51
N ASP A 66 5.17 1.00 -11.48
CA ASP A 66 6.27 0.34 -10.80
C ASP A 66 6.83 -0.76 -11.72
N LYS A 67 8.07 -0.61 -12.15
CA LYS A 67 8.73 -1.53 -13.08
C LYS A 67 9.21 -2.82 -12.40
N LYS A 68 9.39 -2.83 -11.07
CA LYS A 68 9.76 -4.03 -10.31
C LYS A 68 8.58 -4.98 -10.19
N HIS A 69 7.41 -4.45 -9.88
CA HIS A 69 6.21 -5.25 -9.65
C HIS A 69 5.27 -5.31 -10.85
N GLY A 70 5.55 -4.53 -11.91
CA GLY A 70 4.72 -4.43 -13.10
C GLY A 70 3.32 -3.86 -12.82
N SER A 71 3.16 -3.10 -11.72
CA SER A 71 1.88 -2.62 -11.22
C SER A 71 1.74 -1.11 -11.41
N LEU A 72 0.50 -0.65 -11.55
CA LEU A 72 0.21 0.77 -11.56
C LEU A 72 0.53 1.34 -10.16
N SER A 73 1.53 2.22 -10.06
CA SER A 73 1.95 2.89 -8.83
C SER A 73 1.18 4.20 -8.57
N TYR A 74 0.69 4.87 -9.62
CA TYR A 74 -0.07 6.13 -9.54
C TYR A 74 -1.06 6.26 -10.71
N SER A 75 -2.22 6.87 -10.46
CA SER A 75 -3.20 7.30 -11.47
C SER A 75 -4.01 8.43 -10.88
N ASP A 76 -4.01 9.58 -11.54
CA ASP A 76 -4.83 10.75 -11.20
C ASP A 76 -4.91 11.68 -12.41
N GLY A 77 -5.80 12.67 -12.35
CA GLY A 77 -5.91 13.65 -13.40
C GLY A 77 -7.17 14.49 -13.34
N PHE A 78 -7.59 14.96 -14.51
CA PHE A 78 -8.78 15.79 -14.68
C PHE A 78 -9.83 15.00 -15.47
N ASN A 79 -11.06 14.97 -14.94
CA ASN A 79 -12.23 14.37 -15.58
C ASN A 79 -12.04 12.87 -15.94
N LEU A 80 -11.50 12.09 -15.01
CA LEU A 80 -11.34 10.64 -15.17
C LEU A 80 -12.49 9.90 -14.48
N PRO A 81 -13.28 9.08 -15.20
CA PRO A 81 -14.32 8.27 -14.58
C PRO A 81 -13.71 7.08 -13.82
N VAL A 82 -14.07 6.92 -12.54
CA VAL A 82 -13.56 5.87 -11.64
C VAL A 82 -13.72 4.45 -12.24
N ASP A 83 -14.89 4.13 -12.80
CA ASP A 83 -15.17 2.82 -13.40
C ASP A 83 -14.28 2.52 -14.62
N GLY A 84 -13.93 3.56 -15.38
CA GLY A 84 -13.05 3.45 -16.55
C GLY A 84 -11.60 3.18 -16.15
N GLU A 85 -11.13 3.78 -15.08
CA GLU A 85 -9.78 3.52 -14.55
C GLU A 85 -9.61 2.09 -14.04
N LEU A 86 -10.56 1.60 -13.24
CA LEU A 86 -10.51 0.22 -12.74
C LEU A 86 -10.51 -0.80 -13.89
N ALA A 87 -11.36 -0.60 -14.90
CA ALA A 87 -11.40 -1.48 -16.07
C ALA A 87 -10.09 -1.47 -16.86
N TYR A 88 -9.44 -0.31 -16.99
CA TYR A 88 -8.13 -0.20 -17.63
C TYR A 88 -7.08 -1.01 -16.88
N ILE A 89 -6.99 -0.84 -15.56
CA ILE A 89 -6.01 -1.51 -14.70
C ILE A 89 -6.18 -3.03 -14.74
N GLN A 90 -7.43 -3.51 -14.62
CA GLN A 90 -7.72 -4.93 -14.45
C GLN A 90 -7.67 -5.72 -15.77
N LYS A 91 -8.02 -5.09 -16.89
CA LYS A 91 -8.27 -5.82 -18.14
C LYS A 91 -7.61 -5.20 -19.36
N TYR A 92 -7.77 -3.90 -19.58
CA TYR A 92 -7.49 -3.31 -20.91
C TYR A 92 -6.07 -2.75 -21.08
N GLY A 93 -5.34 -2.45 -20.00
CA GLY A 93 -3.99 -1.90 -20.07
C GLY A 93 -2.97 -2.85 -20.69
N SER A 94 -3.17 -4.17 -20.59
CA SER A 94 -2.28 -5.18 -21.18
C SER A 94 -2.41 -5.29 -22.70
N ILE A 95 -3.55 -4.87 -23.26
CA ILE A 95 -3.82 -4.90 -24.71
C ILE A 95 -3.74 -3.51 -25.36
N ASP A 96 -3.38 -2.47 -24.59
CA ASP A 96 -3.25 -1.11 -25.10
C ASP A 96 -2.08 -1.02 -26.11
N PRO A 97 -2.34 -0.82 -27.41
CA PRO A 97 -1.30 -0.84 -28.44
C PRO A 97 -0.31 0.32 -28.29
N ARG A 98 -0.68 1.38 -27.56
CA ARG A 98 0.16 2.56 -27.32
C ARG A 98 1.27 2.27 -26.32
N MET A 99 1.07 1.31 -25.41
CA MET A 99 2.05 1.01 -24.36
C MET A 99 3.36 0.45 -24.93
N ALA A 100 3.29 -0.38 -25.98
CA ALA A 100 4.48 -0.90 -26.65
C ALA A 100 5.30 0.22 -27.30
N LEU A 101 4.63 1.17 -27.94
CA LEU A 101 5.27 2.33 -28.58
C LEU A 101 5.84 3.29 -27.52
N MET A 102 5.10 3.56 -26.46
CA MET A 102 5.53 4.43 -25.36
C MET A 102 6.77 3.90 -24.65
N ARG A 103 6.92 2.58 -24.50
CA ARG A 103 8.14 1.99 -23.92
C ARG A 103 9.41 2.36 -24.69
N GLN A 104 9.33 2.53 -26.01
CA GLN A 104 10.48 2.84 -26.87
C GLN A 104 10.86 4.33 -26.88
N ARG A 105 9.98 5.21 -26.37
CA ARG A 105 10.21 6.66 -26.36
C ARG A 105 11.11 7.11 -25.21
N ALA A 106 11.88 8.16 -25.42
CA ALA A 106 12.61 8.83 -24.34
C ALA A 106 11.67 9.74 -23.52
N PRO A 107 12.00 10.04 -22.24
CA PRO A 107 11.27 11.05 -21.48
C PRO A 107 11.23 12.41 -22.21
N GLY A 108 10.06 13.02 -22.29
CA GLY A 108 9.79 14.26 -23.03
C GLY A 108 9.32 14.06 -24.47
N GLU A 109 9.36 12.84 -25.00
CA GLU A 109 8.85 12.56 -26.35
C GLU A 109 7.36 12.22 -26.33
N TRP A 110 6.60 12.90 -27.18
CA TRP A 110 5.18 12.67 -27.37
C TRP A 110 4.89 11.52 -28.33
N ILE A 111 3.75 10.88 -28.07
CA ILE A 111 3.03 10.04 -29.00
C ILE A 111 1.62 10.60 -29.14
N HIS A 112 1.21 10.88 -30.38
CA HIS A 112 -0.15 11.23 -30.71
C HIS A 112 -0.81 10.03 -31.42
N CYS A 113 -1.81 9.42 -30.79
CA CYS A 113 -2.32 8.15 -31.31
C CYS A 113 -2.91 8.25 -32.73
N HIS A 114 -3.40 9.42 -33.14
CA HIS A 114 -3.97 9.65 -34.47
C HIS A 114 -2.92 9.67 -35.59
N GLU A 115 -1.64 9.90 -35.26
CA GLU A 115 -0.53 9.84 -36.21
C GLU A 115 -0.02 8.41 -36.40
N LEU A 116 -0.37 7.51 -35.47
CA LEU A 116 0.14 6.13 -35.41
C LEU A 116 -0.91 5.08 -35.74
N PHE A 117 -2.17 5.40 -35.48
CA PHE A 117 -3.32 4.50 -35.67
C PHE A 117 -4.39 5.24 -36.48
N ASP A 118 -4.56 4.80 -37.72
CA ASP A 118 -5.62 5.28 -38.60
C ASP A 118 -7.00 4.77 -38.16
N ASP A 119 -8.05 5.28 -38.81
CA ASP A 119 -9.43 4.90 -38.48
C ASP A 119 -9.73 3.42 -38.76
N ASP A 120 -9.05 2.82 -39.74
CA ASP A 120 -9.20 1.40 -40.08
C ASP A 120 -8.64 0.49 -38.97
N PHE A 121 -7.48 0.83 -38.40
CA PHE A 121 -6.93 0.15 -37.23
C PHE A 121 -7.88 0.30 -36.04
N VAL A 122 -8.29 1.54 -35.74
CA VAL A 122 -9.15 1.85 -34.60
C VAL A 122 -10.49 1.13 -34.68
N ALA A 123 -11.06 0.95 -35.88
CA ALA A 123 -12.32 0.24 -36.10
C ALA A 123 -12.25 -1.26 -35.77
N ARG A 124 -11.05 -1.85 -35.72
CA ARG A 124 -10.84 -3.30 -35.54
C ARG A 124 -10.17 -3.65 -34.22
N ASP A 125 -9.48 -2.69 -33.61
CA ASP A 125 -8.69 -2.93 -32.42
C ASP A 125 -9.57 -3.07 -31.16
N PRO A 126 -9.43 -4.16 -30.38
CA PRO A 126 -10.26 -4.41 -29.19
C PRO A 126 -10.10 -3.35 -28.10
N PHE A 127 -8.91 -2.78 -27.92
CA PHE A 127 -8.69 -1.74 -26.91
C PHE A 127 -9.52 -0.49 -27.23
N TYR A 128 -9.59 -0.10 -28.51
CA TYR A 128 -10.41 1.03 -28.91
C TYR A 128 -11.91 0.73 -28.85
N GLN A 129 -12.36 -0.39 -29.41
CA GLN A 129 -13.78 -0.71 -29.57
C GLN A 129 -14.46 -1.19 -28.29
N GLU A 130 -13.76 -1.97 -27.46
CA GLU A 130 -14.36 -2.54 -26.24
C GLU A 130 -14.15 -1.68 -25.00
N PHE A 131 -13.22 -0.72 -25.05
CA PHE A 131 -12.87 0.11 -23.89
C PHE A 131 -12.85 1.61 -24.19
N LEU A 132 -11.88 2.11 -24.96
CA LEU A 132 -11.61 3.56 -25.03
C LEU A 132 -12.83 4.36 -25.54
N ILE A 133 -13.46 3.90 -26.63
CA ILE A 133 -14.63 4.53 -27.21
C ILE A 133 -15.87 4.38 -26.30
N PRO A 134 -16.18 3.18 -25.75
CA PRO A 134 -17.25 3.02 -24.77
C PRO A 134 -17.17 3.93 -23.55
N VAL A 135 -15.96 4.24 -23.06
CA VAL A 135 -15.78 5.21 -21.95
C VAL A 135 -15.77 6.67 -22.41
N GLY A 136 -16.10 6.92 -23.69
CA GLY A 136 -16.27 8.26 -24.26
C GLY A 136 -14.97 8.95 -24.68
N ARG A 137 -13.87 8.22 -24.88
CA ARG A 137 -12.56 8.74 -25.28
C ARG A 137 -12.19 8.27 -26.69
N ARG A 138 -11.42 9.06 -27.45
CA ARG A 138 -10.98 8.68 -28.82
C ARG A 138 -9.52 8.96 -29.09
N TYR A 139 -9.06 10.19 -28.87
CA TYR A 139 -7.68 10.57 -29.13
C TYR A 139 -6.93 10.72 -27.83
N VAL A 140 -5.69 10.23 -27.83
CA VAL A 140 -4.78 10.32 -26.69
C VAL A 140 -3.42 10.77 -27.19
N SER A 141 -2.95 11.86 -26.61
CA SER A 141 -1.58 12.35 -26.73
C SER A 141 -0.87 12.02 -25.44
N GLY A 142 0.09 11.11 -25.48
CA GLY A 142 0.85 10.66 -24.31
C GLY A 142 2.29 11.12 -24.37
N CYS A 143 2.88 11.45 -23.23
CA CYS A 143 4.30 11.77 -23.07
C CYS A 143 4.85 10.99 -21.89
N LYS A 144 5.98 10.33 -22.08
CA LYS A 144 6.75 9.76 -20.98
C LYS A 144 7.42 10.91 -20.21
N VAL A 145 7.19 11.02 -18.91
CA VAL A 145 7.72 12.11 -18.06
C VAL A 145 8.99 11.66 -17.32
N VAL A 146 8.96 10.45 -16.77
CA VAL A 146 10.09 9.81 -16.09
C VAL A 146 10.15 8.36 -16.50
N ASP A 147 11.35 7.81 -16.64
CA ASP A 147 11.58 6.37 -16.85
C ASP A 147 12.96 6.03 -16.31
N ASP A 148 12.99 5.42 -15.13
CA ASP A 148 14.20 4.91 -14.48
C ASP A 148 14.09 3.40 -14.24
N GLU A 149 14.99 2.82 -13.44
CA GLU A 149 14.98 1.38 -13.15
C GLU A 149 13.76 0.93 -12.32
N ASN A 150 13.14 1.84 -11.56
CA ASN A 150 12.08 1.54 -10.60
C ASN A 150 10.70 2.00 -11.09
N VAL A 151 10.61 3.16 -11.76
CA VAL A 151 9.34 3.80 -12.10
C VAL A 151 9.33 4.34 -13.52
N CYS A 152 8.18 4.21 -14.18
CA CYS A 152 7.85 4.90 -15.42
C CYS A 152 6.60 5.76 -15.21
N VAL A 153 6.69 7.07 -15.45
CA VAL A 153 5.58 8.02 -15.34
C VAL A 153 5.19 8.48 -16.73
N ILE A 154 3.90 8.41 -17.05
CA ILE A 154 3.32 8.84 -18.32
C ILE A 154 2.25 9.88 -18.04
N PHE A 155 2.33 11.00 -18.74
CA PHE A 155 1.31 12.04 -18.80
C PHE A 155 0.52 11.89 -20.10
N SER A 156 -0.79 12.10 -20.07
CA SER A 156 -1.67 11.97 -21.23
C SER A 156 -2.74 13.05 -21.23
N ALA A 157 -3.01 13.60 -22.41
CA ALA A 157 -4.17 14.44 -22.69
C ALA A 157 -5.11 13.69 -23.63
N LEU A 158 -6.40 13.65 -23.29
CA LEU A 158 -7.41 12.86 -23.97
C LEU A 158 -8.50 13.76 -24.55
N ARG A 159 -8.96 13.42 -25.75
CA ARG A 159 -10.13 14.00 -26.44
C ARG A 159 -11.25 12.99 -26.57
N ALA A 160 -12.48 13.47 -26.50
CA ALA A 160 -13.67 12.64 -26.51
C ALA A 160 -14.04 12.17 -27.92
N VAL A 161 -14.97 11.21 -27.98
CA VAL A 161 -15.58 10.81 -29.26
C VAL A 161 -16.31 12.02 -29.87
N GLY A 162 -16.03 12.32 -31.13
CA GLY A 162 -16.61 13.45 -31.87
C GLY A 162 -15.81 14.75 -31.79
N GLU A 163 -14.74 14.80 -30.99
CA GLU A 163 -13.79 15.91 -30.97
C GLU A 163 -12.67 15.70 -31.98
N GLN A 164 -11.85 16.72 -32.20
CA GLN A 164 -10.61 16.62 -32.98
C GLN A 164 -9.42 16.24 -32.07
N PRO A 165 -8.36 15.63 -32.60
CA PRO A 165 -7.10 15.50 -31.86
C PRO A 165 -6.54 16.89 -31.49
N LEU A 166 -5.59 16.93 -30.54
CA LEU A 166 -4.93 18.18 -30.16
C LEU A 166 -4.28 18.85 -31.39
N GLY A 167 -4.55 20.14 -31.56
CA GLY A 167 -3.96 20.94 -32.63
C GLY A 167 -2.52 21.39 -32.32
N PRO A 168 -1.87 22.05 -33.30
CA PRO A 168 -0.49 22.52 -33.13
C PRO A 168 -0.29 23.53 -32.00
N GLN A 169 -1.33 24.30 -31.63
CA GLN A 169 -1.23 25.30 -30.57
C GLN A 169 -1.20 24.64 -29.19
N GLU A 170 -2.06 23.66 -28.97
CA GLU A 170 -2.13 22.87 -27.75
C GLU A 170 -0.87 22.01 -27.57
N VAL A 171 -0.37 21.39 -28.65
CA VAL A 171 0.89 20.65 -28.63
C VAL A 171 2.05 21.60 -28.28
N GLY A 172 2.15 22.76 -28.92
CA GLY A 172 3.19 23.74 -28.62
C GLY A 172 3.13 24.28 -27.18
N PHE A 173 1.94 24.42 -26.61
CA PHE A 173 1.75 24.77 -25.20
C PHE A 173 2.28 23.67 -24.27
N LEU A 174 1.91 22.42 -24.56
CA LEU A 174 2.32 21.25 -23.79
C LEU A 174 3.83 20.98 -23.88
N ASP A 175 4.44 21.20 -25.04
CA ASP A 175 5.88 21.08 -25.25
C ASP A 175 6.68 22.05 -24.37
N ARG A 176 6.19 23.28 -24.22
CA ARG A 176 6.78 24.26 -23.30
C ARG A 176 6.61 23.85 -21.83
N LEU A 177 5.46 23.29 -21.47
CA LEU A 177 5.15 22.86 -20.11
C LEU A 177 5.96 21.62 -19.69
N MET A 178 6.24 20.72 -20.63
CA MET A 178 6.78 19.38 -20.34
C MET A 178 8.10 19.38 -19.55
N PRO A 179 9.11 20.22 -19.86
CA PRO A 179 10.33 20.33 -19.06
C PRO A 179 10.06 20.66 -17.58
N HIS A 180 9.05 21.49 -17.30
CA HIS A 180 8.67 21.85 -15.93
C HIS A 180 7.96 20.67 -15.24
N LEU A 181 7.09 19.96 -15.95
CA LEU A 181 6.42 18.77 -15.44
C LEU A 181 7.41 17.66 -15.09
N ILE A 182 8.38 17.40 -15.98
CA ILE A 182 9.47 16.44 -15.75
C ILE A 182 10.25 16.81 -14.49
N ARG A 183 10.59 18.10 -14.33
CA ARG A 183 11.30 18.59 -13.14
C ARG A 183 10.48 18.41 -11.86
N ALA A 184 9.21 18.83 -11.88
CA ALA A 184 8.31 18.72 -10.74
C ALA A 184 8.12 17.26 -10.28
N VAL A 185 7.87 16.35 -11.23
CA VAL A 185 7.74 14.91 -10.95
C VAL A 185 9.03 14.33 -10.39
N ARG A 186 10.21 14.68 -10.93
CA ARG A 186 11.50 14.22 -10.37
C ARG A 186 11.72 14.70 -8.94
N MET A 187 11.41 15.98 -8.66
CA MET A 187 11.49 16.53 -7.30
C MET A 187 10.56 15.77 -6.35
N GLN A 188 9.35 15.46 -6.80
CA GLN A 188 8.38 14.71 -6.00
C GLN A 188 8.84 13.28 -5.72
N LEU A 189 9.39 12.58 -6.72
CA LEU A 189 9.97 11.24 -6.55
C LEU A 189 11.16 11.25 -5.57
N GLN A 190 12.01 12.28 -5.62
CA GLN A 190 13.11 12.45 -4.65
C GLN A 190 12.59 12.74 -3.24
N ASN A 191 11.60 13.64 -3.11
CA ASN A 191 10.93 13.89 -1.83
C ASN A 191 10.31 12.61 -1.26
N TYR A 192 9.80 11.69 -2.09
CA TYR A 192 9.35 10.37 -1.66
C TYR A 192 10.50 9.49 -1.15
N THR A 193 11.63 9.43 -1.86
CA THR A 193 12.83 8.71 -1.41
C THR A 193 13.38 9.24 -0.10
N PHE A 194 13.35 10.56 0.14
CA PHE A 194 13.82 11.20 1.38
C PHE A 194 12.77 11.30 2.50
N SER A 195 11.47 11.34 2.17
CA SER A 195 10.33 11.26 3.10
C SER A 195 10.06 9.82 3.58
N THR A 196 10.97 8.89 3.26
CA THR A 196 11.28 7.78 4.15
C THR A 196 11.84 8.29 5.49
N LYS A 197 10.98 9.00 6.24
CA LYS A 197 10.93 8.98 7.71
C LYS A 197 10.75 7.53 8.25
N ALA A 198 10.79 6.54 7.36
CA ALA A 198 11.27 5.19 7.60
C ALA A 198 12.65 5.11 8.30
N LEU A 199 13.53 6.10 8.34
CA LEU A 199 14.75 5.93 9.17
C LEU A 199 14.45 5.88 10.68
N VAL A 200 13.39 6.56 11.13
CA VAL A 200 12.92 6.50 12.52
C VAL A 200 11.89 5.37 12.70
N GLY A 201 10.99 5.17 11.73
CA GLY A 201 9.99 4.10 11.74
C GLY A 201 10.55 2.68 11.58
N HIS A 202 11.50 2.45 10.68
CA HIS A 202 12.17 1.14 10.49
C HIS A 202 12.95 0.73 11.74
N ALA A 203 13.67 1.67 12.37
CA ALA A 203 14.38 1.42 13.62
C ALA A 203 13.42 1.11 14.79
N LEU A 204 12.24 1.74 14.84
CA LEU A 204 11.22 1.48 15.88
C LEU A 204 10.47 0.15 15.64
N VAL A 205 10.09 -0.16 14.40
CA VAL A 205 9.36 -1.41 14.07
C VAL A 205 10.26 -2.64 14.22
N ASN A 206 11.55 -2.55 13.87
CA ASN A 206 12.51 -3.62 14.14
C ASN A 206 12.75 -3.85 15.64
N LYS A 207 12.48 -2.85 16.49
CA LYS A 207 12.56 -3.00 17.95
C LYS A 207 11.30 -3.61 18.58
N LEU A 208 10.21 -3.78 17.81
CA LEU A 208 9.01 -4.47 18.31
C LEU A 208 9.28 -5.98 18.37
N ARG A 209 9.10 -6.58 19.56
CA ARG A 209 9.16 -8.05 19.73
C ARG A 209 7.93 -8.76 19.15
N GLN A 210 6.84 -8.04 18.91
CA GLN A 210 5.66 -8.59 18.26
C GLN A 210 5.94 -8.78 16.76
N PRO A 211 5.56 -9.92 16.15
CA PRO A 211 5.63 -10.12 14.72
C PRO A 211 4.80 -9.09 13.94
N VAL A 212 5.46 -8.15 13.26
CA VAL A 212 4.82 -7.09 12.47
C VAL A 212 5.35 -7.09 11.03
N MET A 213 4.44 -6.98 10.08
CA MET A 213 4.75 -6.72 8.67
C MET A 213 3.99 -5.52 8.16
N LEU A 214 4.62 -4.75 7.28
CA LEU A 214 3.99 -3.72 6.47
C LEU A 214 3.94 -4.23 5.04
N LEU A 215 2.75 -4.31 4.49
CA LEU A 215 2.52 -4.68 3.10
C LEU A 215 1.92 -3.49 2.34
N THR A 216 2.08 -3.51 1.03
CA THR A 216 1.19 -2.81 0.12
C THR A 216 -0.17 -3.52 0.05
N THR A 217 -1.20 -2.84 -0.45
CA THR A 217 -2.54 -3.42 -0.64
C THR A 217 -2.57 -4.58 -1.65
N ASP A 218 -1.57 -4.69 -2.54
CA ASP A 218 -1.39 -5.85 -3.44
C ASP A 218 -0.61 -7.02 -2.82
N GLY A 219 -0.31 -6.95 -1.52
CA GLY A 219 0.35 -8.00 -0.74
C GLY A 219 1.87 -8.02 -0.82
N SER A 220 2.49 -7.01 -1.44
CA SER A 220 3.95 -6.89 -1.53
C SER A 220 4.53 -6.41 -0.20
N VAL A 221 5.61 -7.04 0.25
CA VAL A 221 6.23 -6.75 1.55
C VAL A 221 7.06 -5.48 1.44
N VAL A 222 6.69 -4.47 2.22
CA VAL A 222 7.46 -3.23 2.39
C VAL A 222 8.47 -3.38 3.52
N LEU A 223 8.04 -4.00 4.62
CA LEU A 223 8.88 -4.23 5.80
C LEU A 223 8.38 -5.48 6.54
N ALA A 224 9.30 -6.31 7.02
CA ALA A 224 9.02 -7.34 8.01
C ALA A 224 10.05 -7.20 9.13
N ASN A 225 9.60 -7.10 10.38
CA ASN A 225 10.54 -7.07 11.50
C ASN A 225 11.10 -8.48 11.79
N GLU A 226 12.17 -8.54 12.58
CA GLU A 226 12.86 -9.81 12.87
C GLU A 226 11.93 -10.83 13.54
N ALA A 227 11.00 -10.38 14.39
CA ALA A 227 10.01 -11.24 15.02
C ALA A 227 9.06 -11.88 13.98
N ALA A 228 8.63 -11.12 12.97
CA ALA A 228 7.84 -11.63 11.86
C ALA A 228 8.62 -12.64 11.02
N THR A 229 9.90 -12.37 10.72
CA THR A 229 10.76 -13.30 10.00
C THR A 229 10.93 -14.62 10.76
N ARG A 230 11.17 -14.58 12.08
CA ARG A 230 11.27 -15.78 12.92
C ARG A 230 9.96 -16.57 12.96
N LEU A 231 8.82 -15.89 13.10
CA LEU A 231 7.51 -16.54 13.11
C LEU A 231 7.21 -17.22 11.77
N LEU A 232 7.50 -16.56 10.65
CA LEU A 232 7.34 -17.14 9.31
C LEU A 232 8.21 -18.40 9.11
N ALA A 233 9.38 -18.47 9.75
CA ALA A 233 10.23 -19.66 9.70
C ALA A 233 9.72 -20.82 10.57
N SER A 234 8.85 -20.54 11.56
CA SER A 234 8.33 -21.55 12.50
C SER A 234 6.97 -22.15 12.10
N THR A 235 6.31 -21.62 11.07
CA THR A 235 4.99 -22.08 10.62
C THR A 235 5.02 -22.37 9.12
N SER A 236 4.19 -23.34 8.68
CA SER A 236 3.98 -23.62 7.25
C SER A 236 2.72 -22.95 6.68
N LEU A 237 1.95 -22.26 7.53
CA LEU A 237 0.66 -21.67 7.19
C LEU A 237 0.75 -20.44 6.28
N VAL A 238 1.91 -19.77 6.30
CA VAL A 238 2.18 -18.56 5.52
C VAL A 238 3.63 -18.60 5.06
N SER A 239 3.91 -18.00 3.90
CA SER A 239 5.28 -17.94 3.36
C SER A 239 5.51 -16.65 2.58
N LEU A 240 6.76 -16.39 2.23
CA LEU A 240 7.13 -15.31 1.32
C LEU A 240 7.56 -15.90 -0.02
N ALA A 241 7.01 -15.39 -1.12
CA ALA A 241 7.44 -15.70 -2.48
C ALA A 241 7.46 -14.43 -3.32
N ASP A 242 8.54 -14.21 -4.07
CA ASP A 242 8.72 -13.02 -4.93
C ASP A 242 8.43 -11.68 -4.23
N GLY A 243 8.83 -11.57 -2.96
CA GLY A 243 8.60 -10.38 -2.14
C GLY A 243 7.15 -10.16 -1.71
N LYS A 244 6.26 -11.16 -1.88
CA LYS A 244 4.85 -11.09 -1.46
C LYS A 244 4.53 -12.07 -0.35
N LEU A 245 3.57 -11.69 0.50
CA LEU A 245 3.00 -12.59 1.50
C LEU A 245 2.06 -13.61 0.82
N MET A 246 2.38 -14.88 0.96
CA MET A 246 1.60 -15.99 0.43
C MET A 246 0.71 -16.57 1.51
N LEU A 247 -0.60 -16.37 1.33
CA LEU A 247 -1.65 -16.99 2.14
C LEU A 247 -2.17 -18.27 1.46
N PRO A 248 -2.70 -19.24 2.25
CA PRO A 248 -3.38 -20.40 1.69
C PRO A 248 -4.59 -19.97 0.84
N ALA A 249 -4.93 -20.78 -0.17
CA ALA A 249 -5.90 -20.41 -1.19
C ALA A 249 -7.24 -19.90 -0.62
N GLY A 250 -7.77 -20.57 0.41
CA GLY A 250 -9.04 -20.18 1.05
C GLY A 250 -9.04 -18.83 1.76
N TYR A 251 -7.86 -18.26 2.06
CA TYR A 251 -7.71 -16.98 2.76
C TYR A 251 -7.23 -15.86 1.84
N ARG A 252 -6.60 -16.22 0.71
CA ARG A 252 -6.00 -15.27 -0.23
C ARG A 252 -7.02 -14.31 -0.82
N ASP A 253 -8.16 -14.83 -1.28
CA ASP A 253 -9.19 -14.02 -1.93
C ASP A 253 -9.88 -13.08 -0.94
N THR A 254 -10.14 -13.56 0.29
CA THR A 254 -10.70 -12.74 1.37
C THR A 254 -9.76 -11.60 1.75
N PHE A 255 -8.47 -11.90 1.92
CA PHE A 255 -7.47 -10.89 2.25
C PHE A 255 -7.34 -9.85 1.14
N ARG A 256 -7.27 -10.28 -0.13
CA ARG A 256 -7.20 -9.38 -1.28
C ARG A 256 -8.45 -8.49 -1.38
N ALA A 257 -9.65 -9.07 -1.31
CA ALA A 257 -10.90 -8.32 -1.42
C ALA A 257 -11.01 -7.26 -0.31
N GLU A 258 -10.56 -7.59 0.91
CA GLU A 258 -10.58 -6.62 2.01
C GLU A 258 -9.53 -5.51 1.83
N CYS A 259 -8.33 -5.83 1.33
CA CYS A 259 -7.32 -4.82 0.98
C CYS A 259 -7.83 -3.86 -0.11
N GLU A 260 -8.48 -4.39 -1.16
CA GLU A 260 -9.10 -3.61 -2.23
C GLU A 260 -10.22 -2.71 -1.69
N ARG A 261 -11.08 -3.24 -0.80
CA ARG A 261 -12.15 -2.49 -0.15
C ARG A 261 -11.59 -1.34 0.68
N LEU A 262 -10.59 -1.61 1.53
CA LEU A 262 -9.95 -0.61 2.38
C LEU A 262 -9.24 0.47 1.55
N GLU A 263 -8.60 0.09 0.44
CA GLU A 263 -8.00 1.04 -0.49
C GLU A 263 -9.06 1.93 -1.17
N GLY A 264 -10.20 1.36 -1.55
CA GLY A 264 -11.34 2.11 -2.10
C GLY A 264 -11.89 3.14 -1.11
N LEU A 265 -12.02 2.77 0.17
CA LEU A 265 -12.44 3.71 1.22
C LEU A 265 -11.43 4.82 1.46
N ALA A 266 -10.14 4.50 1.52
CA ALA A 266 -9.08 5.49 1.70
C ALA A 266 -9.02 6.52 0.55
N ARG A 267 -9.40 6.12 -0.67
CA ARG A 267 -9.47 7.01 -1.85
C ARG A 267 -10.76 7.81 -1.94
N GLY A 268 -11.85 7.32 -1.35
CA GLY A 268 -13.19 7.90 -1.47
C GLY A 268 -13.43 9.22 -0.74
N GLY A 269 -12.52 9.64 0.15
CA GLY A 269 -12.53 10.96 0.82
C GLY A 269 -13.66 11.20 1.84
N ASP A 270 -14.81 10.54 1.69
CA ASP A 270 -16.02 10.71 2.53
C ASP A 270 -16.17 9.66 3.64
N THR A 271 -15.21 8.73 3.78
CA THR A 271 -15.26 7.69 4.82
C THR A 271 -14.57 8.19 6.10
N PRO A 272 -15.21 8.09 7.29
CA PRO A 272 -14.54 8.42 8.56
C PRO A 272 -13.23 7.65 8.71
N ALA A 273 -12.14 8.32 9.09
CA ALA A 273 -10.82 7.71 9.28
C ALA A 273 -10.83 6.51 10.25
N ASP A 274 -11.82 6.47 11.14
CA ASP A 274 -12.03 5.41 12.13
C ASP A 274 -12.44 4.09 11.47
N GLU A 275 -13.27 4.07 10.43
CA GLU A 275 -13.68 2.83 9.74
C GLU A 275 -12.53 2.15 8.99
N VAL A 276 -11.55 2.93 8.55
CA VAL A 276 -10.40 2.46 7.79
C VAL A 276 -9.27 1.96 8.69
N SER A 277 -9.23 2.43 9.94
CA SER A 277 -8.20 2.11 10.94
C SER A 277 -8.58 0.93 11.85
N GLU A 278 -9.79 0.39 11.74
CA GLU A 278 -10.22 -0.77 12.53
C GLU A 278 -9.43 -2.04 12.19
N TYR A 279 -9.14 -2.84 13.21
CA TYR A 279 -8.52 -4.14 13.03
C TYR A 279 -9.49 -5.16 12.43
N ARG A 280 -8.97 -5.95 11.50
CA ARG A 280 -9.58 -7.15 10.93
C ARG A 280 -8.80 -8.37 11.40
N SER A 281 -9.49 -9.50 11.56
CA SER A 281 -8.86 -10.76 12.00
C SER A 281 -9.01 -11.86 10.95
N LEU A 282 -7.93 -12.57 10.69
CA LEU A 282 -7.87 -13.71 9.78
C LEU A 282 -7.30 -14.92 10.54
N PRO A 283 -8.14 -15.87 10.98
CA PRO A 283 -7.67 -17.10 11.61
C PRO A 283 -7.25 -18.10 10.52
N ILE A 284 -5.95 -18.18 10.26
CA ILE A 284 -5.35 -19.06 9.25
C ILE A 284 -5.12 -20.42 9.91
N ALA A 285 -5.90 -21.42 9.51
CA ALA A 285 -5.78 -22.77 10.05
C ALA A 285 -5.37 -23.77 8.96
N ALA A 286 -4.51 -24.73 9.33
CA ALA A 286 -4.31 -25.92 8.52
C ALA A 286 -5.41 -26.95 8.84
N PRO A 287 -5.87 -27.73 7.84
CA PRO A 287 -6.66 -28.93 8.10
C PRO A 287 -5.88 -29.86 9.03
N ALA A 288 -6.53 -30.37 10.09
CA ALA A 288 -5.90 -31.32 11.00
C ALA A 288 -5.49 -32.58 10.23
N ALA A 289 -4.19 -32.81 10.08
CA ALA A 289 -3.66 -34.07 9.58
C ALA A 289 -3.69 -35.13 10.70
N PRO A 290 -3.90 -36.42 10.39
CA PRO A 290 -3.92 -37.48 11.41
C PRO A 290 -2.60 -37.49 12.21
N GLY A 291 -2.68 -37.26 13.53
CA GLY A 291 -1.54 -37.27 14.43
C GLY A 291 -0.82 -35.93 14.62
N LEU A 292 -1.26 -34.86 13.96
CA LEU A 292 -0.76 -33.50 14.16
C LEU A 292 -1.83 -32.64 14.84
N ALA A 293 -1.43 -31.83 15.81
CA ALA A 293 -2.31 -30.84 16.41
C ALA A 293 -2.72 -29.81 15.34
N ALA A 294 -3.96 -29.32 15.39
CA ALA A 294 -4.42 -28.27 14.50
C ALA A 294 -3.63 -26.98 14.77
N GLU A 295 -2.78 -26.58 13.84
CA GLU A 295 -2.05 -25.32 13.91
C GLU A 295 -2.97 -24.17 13.44
N THR A 296 -3.04 -23.10 14.22
CA THR A 296 -3.80 -21.89 13.86
C THR A 296 -2.93 -20.67 14.08
N LEU A 297 -2.74 -19.88 13.04
CA LEU A 297 -2.08 -18.58 13.09
C LEU A 297 -3.13 -17.48 12.98
N TYR A 298 -3.17 -16.57 13.94
CA TYR A 298 -4.03 -15.39 13.88
C TYR A 298 -3.26 -14.25 13.24
N ALA A 299 -3.77 -13.72 12.14
CA ALA A 299 -3.29 -12.48 11.54
C ALA A 299 -4.31 -11.37 11.80
N PHE A 300 -3.86 -10.28 12.41
CA PHE A 300 -4.63 -9.06 12.57
C PHE A 300 -4.10 -8.02 11.62
N PHE A 301 -4.97 -7.32 10.91
CA PHE A 301 -4.51 -6.30 9.98
C PHE A 301 -5.38 -5.06 10.00
N THR A 302 -4.76 -3.93 9.72
CA THR A 302 -5.39 -2.62 9.60
C THR A 302 -4.71 -1.82 8.51
N LEU A 303 -5.41 -0.84 7.95
CA LEU A 303 -4.84 0.05 6.97
C LEU A 303 -4.21 1.26 7.69
N LEU A 304 -2.90 1.40 7.55
CA LEU A 304 -2.20 2.61 7.93
C LEU A 304 -2.43 3.64 6.83
N VAL A 305 -3.45 4.46 7.07
CA VAL A 305 -3.75 5.63 6.24
C VAL A 305 -2.96 6.80 6.79
N PRO A 306 -2.07 7.43 5.99
CA PRO A 306 -1.45 8.69 6.42
C PRO A 306 -2.54 9.72 6.75
N PRO A 307 -2.33 10.64 7.72
CA PRO A 307 -3.32 11.66 8.11
C PRO A 307 -3.84 12.53 6.96
N ARG A 308 -3.14 12.49 5.82
CA ARG A 308 -3.57 13.02 4.55
C ARG A 308 -3.25 11.96 3.49
N VAL A 309 -4.26 11.30 2.94
CA VAL A 309 -4.14 10.62 1.65
C VAL A 309 -4.10 11.72 0.61
N SER A 310 -2.93 12.33 0.43
CA SER A 310 -2.76 13.31 -0.64
C SER A 310 -2.39 12.57 -1.91
N GLY A 311 -3.24 12.75 -2.93
CA GLY A 311 -2.96 12.38 -4.31
C GLY A 311 -1.63 12.95 -4.80
N ALA A 312 -1.24 12.45 -5.97
CA ALA A 312 0.01 12.70 -6.66
C ALA A 312 1.29 12.32 -5.90
N PHE A 313 1.74 11.09 -6.18
CA PHE A 313 3.00 10.51 -5.67
C PHE A 313 3.10 10.38 -4.14
N GLY A 314 1.95 10.32 -3.45
CA GLY A 314 1.85 10.19 -2.00
C GLY A 314 2.06 8.77 -1.46
N LEU A 315 2.31 8.69 -0.15
CA LEU A 315 2.39 7.45 0.64
C LEU A 315 1.14 6.62 0.41
N ARG A 316 1.29 5.43 -0.19
CA ARG A 316 0.20 4.46 -0.28
C ARG A 316 -0.25 4.08 1.13
N PRO A 317 -1.55 3.82 1.32
CA PRO A 317 -1.99 3.13 2.51
C PRO A 317 -1.23 1.80 2.63
N LEU A 318 -0.61 1.57 3.77
CA LEU A 318 0.11 0.32 4.05
C LEU A 318 -0.80 -0.58 4.87
N VAL A 319 -0.83 -1.86 4.57
CA VAL A 319 -1.47 -2.84 5.42
C VAL A 319 -0.47 -3.20 6.51
N MET A 320 -0.76 -2.84 7.76
CA MET A 320 -0.01 -3.33 8.90
C MET A 320 -0.61 -4.66 9.34
N LEU A 321 0.18 -5.73 9.26
CA LEU A 321 -0.16 -7.03 9.80
C LEU A 321 0.58 -7.29 11.10
N LEU A 322 -0.16 -7.77 12.10
CA LEU A 322 0.36 -8.34 13.33
C LEU A 322 0.00 -9.82 13.37
N PHE A 323 0.98 -10.67 13.68
CA PHE A 323 0.74 -12.10 13.84
C PHE A 323 0.72 -12.50 15.31
N TYR A 324 -0.15 -13.45 15.62
CA TYR A 324 -0.20 -14.14 16.90
C TYR A 324 -0.35 -15.65 16.65
N HIS A 325 0.64 -16.41 17.12
CA HIS A 325 0.55 -17.86 17.18
C HIS A 325 0.23 -18.27 18.63
N PRO A 326 -0.76 -19.13 18.90
CA PRO A 326 -1.15 -19.54 20.26
C PRO A 326 -0.01 -20.09 21.10
N ASP A 327 0.94 -20.79 20.47
CA ASP A 327 2.13 -21.33 21.14
C ASP A 327 3.28 -20.32 21.26
N SER A 328 3.09 -19.06 20.84
CA SER A 328 4.07 -18.00 21.07
C SER A 328 4.06 -17.62 22.54
N ALA A 329 5.17 -17.87 23.24
CA ALA A 329 5.35 -17.34 24.59
C ALA A 329 5.31 -15.80 24.56
N PRO A 330 4.61 -15.14 25.51
CA PRO A 330 4.67 -13.70 25.64
C PRO A 330 6.13 -13.27 25.85
N PRO A 331 6.58 -12.16 25.23
CA PRO A 331 7.94 -11.69 25.37
C PRO A 331 8.16 -11.18 26.80
N VAL A 332 8.66 -12.03 27.69
CA VAL A 332 9.08 -11.63 29.04
C VAL A 332 10.55 -11.23 28.98
N ASP A 333 10.85 -10.00 29.34
CA ASP A 333 12.22 -9.51 29.45
C ASP A 333 12.85 -10.03 30.75
N SER A 334 13.74 -11.03 30.62
CA SER A 334 14.36 -11.72 31.74
C SER A 334 15.34 -10.83 32.51
N ASP A 335 16.04 -9.93 31.81
CA ASP A 335 17.07 -9.08 32.39
C ASP A 335 16.45 -7.90 33.13
N LEU A 336 15.42 -7.29 32.55
CA LEU A 336 14.65 -6.27 33.24
C LEU A 336 13.90 -6.83 34.45
N LEU A 337 13.30 -8.01 34.33
CA LEU A 337 12.62 -8.67 35.45
C LEU A 337 13.61 -8.97 36.60
N GLY A 338 14.83 -9.41 36.24
CA GLY A 338 15.93 -9.59 37.19
C GLY A 338 16.30 -8.30 37.91
N ALA A 339 16.55 -7.23 37.16
CA ALA A 339 16.98 -5.93 37.68
C ALA A 339 15.91 -5.21 38.50
N ALA A 340 14.66 -5.19 38.03
CA ALA A 340 13.56 -4.44 38.65
C ALA A 340 13.16 -5.00 40.02
N PHE A 341 13.26 -6.32 40.21
CA PHE A 341 12.81 -7.00 41.44
C PHE A 341 13.92 -7.73 42.19
N ASN A 342 15.19 -7.53 41.80
CA ASN A 342 16.35 -8.20 42.37
C ASN A 342 16.17 -9.74 42.42
N LEU A 343 15.70 -10.30 41.29
CA LEU A 343 15.55 -11.74 41.16
C LEU A 343 16.90 -12.39 40.86
N THR A 344 17.13 -13.55 41.45
CA THR A 344 18.29 -14.40 41.15
C THR A 344 18.14 -15.03 39.76
N PRO A 345 19.23 -15.48 39.12
CA PRO A 345 19.14 -16.17 37.82
C PRO A 345 18.23 -17.40 37.83
N ALA A 346 18.10 -18.09 38.98
CA ALA A 346 17.18 -19.21 39.13
C ALA A 346 15.72 -18.77 39.17
N GLU A 347 15.41 -17.67 39.86
CA GLU A 347 14.07 -17.08 39.93
C GLU A 347 13.64 -16.52 38.56
N VAL A 348 14.53 -15.84 37.85
CA VAL A 348 14.29 -15.35 36.48
C VAL A 348 13.95 -16.52 35.53
N ARG A 349 14.71 -17.61 35.60
CA ARG A 349 14.42 -18.83 34.82
C ARG A 349 13.05 -19.42 35.16
N ALA A 350 12.67 -19.46 36.44
CA ALA A 350 11.35 -19.92 36.85
C ALA A 350 10.23 -19.02 36.32
N CYS A 351 10.39 -17.70 36.38
CA CYS A 351 9.44 -16.74 35.79
C CYS A 351 9.32 -16.91 34.27
N ARG A 352 10.42 -17.13 33.55
CA ARG A 352 10.38 -17.35 32.10
C ARG A 352 9.58 -18.60 31.73
N LEU A 353 9.86 -19.74 32.39
CA LEU A 353 9.13 -20.98 32.15
C LEU A 353 7.66 -20.87 32.55
N LEU A 354 7.35 -20.10 33.59
CA LEU A 354 5.97 -19.78 33.96
C LEU A 354 5.27 -18.93 32.88
N GLY A 355 6.00 -17.98 32.28
CA GLY A 355 5.54 -17.16 31.15
C GLY A 355 5.26 -17.96 29.88
N GLU A 356 6.03 -19.04 29.64
CA GLU A 356 5.79 -20.04 28.59
C GLU A 356 4.53 -20.91 28.85
N GLY A 357 3.81 -20.71 29.97
CA GLY A 357 2.59 -21.43 30.31
C GLY A 357 2.80 -22.75 31.06
N LEU A 358 4.04 -23.09 31.44
CA LEU A 358 4.33 -24.34 32.14
C LEU A 358 3.79 -24.32 33.57
N SER A 359 3.23 -25.44 34.01
CA SER A 359 2.88 -25.69 35.40
C SER A 359 4.14 -25.84 36.27
N THR A 360 3.98 -25.64 37.59
CA THR A 360 5.09 -25.82 38.55
C THR A 360 5.76 -27.19 38.47
N LYS A 361 5.04 -28.25 38.09
CA LYS A 361 5.58 -29.60 37.88
C LYS A 361 6.41 -29.69 36.61
N GLU A 362 5.96 -29.07 35.53
CA GLU A 362 6.69 -29.02 34.26
C GLU A 362 7.94 -28.15 34.38
N ILE A 363 7.86 -27.03 35.12
CA ILE A 363 9.02 -26.19 35.46
C ILE A 363 10.06 -27.02 36.22
N ALA A 364 9.63 -27.80 37.22
CA ALA A 364 10.52 -28.65 38.01
C ALA A 364 11.24 -29.69 37.12
N SER A 365 10.47 -30.36 36.26
CA SER A 365 11.00 -31.33 35.28
C SER A 365 12.00 -30.69 34.32
N ARG A 366 11.63 -29.55 33.72
CA ARG A 366 12.44 -28.83 32.73
C ARG A 366 13.72 -28.23 33.33
N ALA A 367 13.66 -27.78 34.57
CA ALA A 367 14.82 -27.22 35.28
C ALA A 367 15.66 -28.27 36.01
N GLY A 368 15.26 -29.55 36.03
CA GLY A 368 15.97 -30.62 36.71
C GLY A 368 16.01 -30.47 38.23
N ILE A 369 14.98 -29.86 38.83
CA ILE A 369 14.89 -29.58 40.27
C ILE A 369 13.62 -30.14 40.89
N GLN A 370 13.61 -30.28 42.21
CA GLN A 370 12.42 -30.78 42.92
C GLN A 370 11.26 -29.78 42.87
N HIS A 371 10.03 -30.29 42.79
CA HIS A 371 8.80 -29.49 42.76
C HIS A 371 8.70 -28.53 43.95
N ASP A 372 9.13 -28.99 45.13
CA ASP A 372 9.13 -28.20 46.35
C ASP A 372 10.12 -27.02 46.30
N THR A 373 11.22 -27.18 45.54
CA THR A 373 12.19 -26.10 45.27
C THR A 373 11.59 -25.03 44.37
N VAL A 374 10.84 -25.41 43.33
CA VAL A 374 10.11 -24.45 42.46
C VAL A 374 9.07 -23.69 43.27
N ARG A 375 8.35 -24.37 44.17
CA ARG A 375 7.35 -23.73 45.05
C ARG A 375 8.00 -22.70 45.98
N LYS A 376 9.16 -23.01 46.57
CA LYS A 376 9.93 -22.06 47.40
C LYS A 376 10.44 -20.87 46.59
N GLN A 377 10.93 -21.10 45.36
CA GLN A 377 11.34 -20.03 44.45
C GLN A 377 10.16 -19.10 44.11
N LEU A 378 8.99 -19.64 43.78
CA LEU A 378 7.79 -18.83 43.51
C LEU A 378 7.33 -18.03 44.73
N GLN A 379 7.41 -18.58 45.95
CA GLN A 379 7.13 -17.83 47.17
C GLN A 379 8.11 -16.66 47.39
N ALA A 380 9.40 -16.87 47.09
CA ALA A 380 10.39 -15.81 47.15
C ALA A 380 10.11 -14.72 46.09
N ILE A 381 9.78 -15.13 44.86
CA ILE A 381 9.38 -14.22 43.77
C ILE A 381 8.17 -13.39 44.19
N TYR A 382 7.10 -14.01 44.69
CA TYR A 382 5.90 -13.32 45.15
C TYR A 382 6.20 -12.22 46.17
N ARG A 383 7.08 -12.49 47.14
CA ARG A 383 7.53 -11.48 48.12
C ARG A 383 8.31 -10.35 47.45
N LYS A 384 9.22 -10.67 46.53
CA LYS A 384 10.07 -9.69 45.83
C LYS A 384 9.27 -8.82 44.85
N THR A 385 8.20 -9.34 44.27
CA THR A 385 7.34 -8.64 43.30
C THR A 385 6.08 -8.03 43.92
N ALA A 386 5.91 -8.16 45.23
CA ALA A 386 4.69 -7.75 45.96
C ALA A 386 3.40 -8.34 45.36
N THR A 387 3.46 -9.59 44.89
CA THR A 387 2.32 -10.35 44.37
C THR A 387 1.99 -11.51 45.30
N ASN A 388 0.77 -12.02 45.24
CA ASN A 388 0.32 -13.10 46.14
C ASN A 388 -0.09 -14.38 45.41
N ARG A 389 -0.24 -14.32 44.08
CA ARG A 389 -0.73 -15.43 43.25
C ARG A 389 -0.08 -15.45 41.88
N GLN A 390 -0.05 -16.62 41.26
CA GLN A 390 0.52 -16.82 39.91
C GLN A 390 -0.12 -15.88 38.88
N SER A 391 -1.43 -15.65 38.93
CA SER A 391 -2.12 -14.72 38.01
C SER A 391 -1.71 -13.26 38.21
N GLU A 392 -1.42 -12.84 39.44
CA GLU A 392 -0.92 -11.50 39.75
C GLU A 392 0.51 -11.32 39.25
N LEU A 393 1.36 -12.35 39.42
CA LEU A 393 2.72 -12.37 38.86
C LEU A 393 2.70 -12.34 37.33
N MET A 394 1.85 -13.13 36.68
CA MET A 394 1.65 -13.11 35.23
C MET A 394 1.19 -11.73 34.75
N ARG A 395 0.22 -11.13 35.44
CA ARG A 395 -0.24 -9.77 35.13
C ARG A 395 0.88 -8.75 35.28
N LEU A 396 1.68 -8.84 36.33
CA LEU A 396 2.84 -7.97 36.52
C LEU A 396 3.85 -8.14 35.38
N MET A 397 4.19 -9.38 35.03
CA MET A 397 5.14 -9.68 33.94
C MET A 397 4.65 -9.16 32.58
N LEU A 398 3.35 -9.26 32.29
CA LEU A 398 2.75 -8.77 31.05
C LEU A 398 2.64 -7.23 30.98
N ASN A 399 2.69 -6.54 32.12
CA ASN A 399 2.57 -5.07 32.19
C ASN A 399 3.90 -4.36 32.47
N LEU A 400 4.99 -5.10 32.67
CA LEU A 400 6.31 -4.49 32.76
C LEU A 400 6.66 -3.86 31.40
N PRO A 401 7.26 -2.65 31.39
CA PRO A 401 7.81 -2.11 30.17
C PRO A 401 8.83 -3.11 29.62
N LEU A 402 8.92 -3.22 28.30
CA LEU A 402 9.97 -4.04 27.68
C LEU A 402 11.21 -3.17 27.50
N ASN A 403 12.40 -3.71 27.77
CA ASN A 403 13.61 -2.95 27.52
C ASN A 403 13.77 -2.81 25.99
N ALA A 404 13.72 -1.57 25.48
CA ALA A 404 13.77 -1.28 24.04
C ALA A 404 15.22 -1.27 23.47
N PHE A 405 16.17 -1.76 24.27
CA PHE A 405 17.60 -1.77 24.02
C PHE A 405 18.12 -3.18 24.32
N ASP A 406 18.07 -4.04 23.30
CA ASP A 406 19.00 -5.15 23.08
C ASP A 406 19.09 -5.38 21.56
#